data_AF-A0A0H4T4D9-F1
#
_entry.id   AF-A0A0H4T4D9-F1
#
_cell.length_a   1.000
_cell.length_b   1.000
_cell.length_c   1.000
_cell.angle_alpha   90.00
_cell.angle_beta   90.00
_cell.angle_gamma   90.00
#
_symmetry.space_group_name_H-M   'P 1'
#
loop_
_entity.id
_entity.type
_entity.pdbx_description
1 polymer ?
#
loop_
_entity_poly.entity_id
_entity_poly.type
_entity_poly.pdbx_seq_one_letter_code
_entity_poly.pdbx_strand_id
1 'polypeptide(L)' 'MCGIMGYVGGQNAAPIIIDGLRRLEYRGYDSAGIAVHDGTA' A
#
# COMPACT_ATOMS: atom_id res chain seq x y z
N MET A 1 -4.88 5.72 -14.79
CA MET A 1 -3.73 4.79 -14.83
C MET A 1 -3.57 4.23 -13.42
N CYS A 2 -3.07 3.00 -13.24
CA CYS A 2 -3.04 2.36 -11.92
C CYS A 2 -1.60 2.31 -11.38
N GLY A 3 -1.44 2.46 -10.06
CA GLY A 3 -0.18 2.26 -9.34
C GLY A 3 -0.30 1.05 -8.40
N ILE A 4 0.77 0.27 -8.24
CA ILE A 4 0.82 -0.90 -7.35
C ILE A 4 2.08 -0.80 -6.50
N MET A 5 1.96 -1.14 -5.21
CA MET A 5 3.05 -1.25 -4.25
C MET A 5 2.81 -2.46 -3.35
N GLY A 6 3.89 -3.10 -2.88
CA GLY A 6 3.85 -4.10 -1.81
C GLY A 6 4.96 -3.87 -0.80
N TYR A 7 4.75 -4.38 0.42
CA TYR A 7 5.72 -4.37 1.50
C TYR A 7 5.78 -5.75 2.15
N VAL A 8 7.00 -6.22 2.43
CA VAL A 8 7.26 -7.47 3.15
C VAL A 8 8.27 -7.16 4.25
N GLY A 9 7.91 -7.42 5.50
CA GLY A 9 8.78 -7.19 6.66
C GLY A 9 8.01 -7.27 7.98
N GLY A 10 8.73 -7.19 9.10
CA GLY A 10 8.14 -7.33 10.44
C GLY A 10 7.49 -6.07 11.03
N GLN A 11 7.53 -4.94 10.30
CA GLN A 11 6.86 -3.70 10.71
C GLN A 11 5.39 -3.70 10.25
N ASN A 12 4.56 -2.85 10.85
CA ASN A 12 3.18 -2.66 10.40
C ASN A 12 3.14 -2.20 8.92
N ALA A 13 2.55 -3.02 8.06
CA ALA A 13 2.53 -2.81 6.62
C ALA A 13 1.64 -1.64 6.18
N ALA A 14 0.51 -1.42 6.87
CA ALA A 14 -0.49 -0.42 6.48
C ALA A 14 0.09 1.01 6.29
N PRO A 15 0.80 1.61 7.28
CA PRO A 15 1.33 2.97 7.12
C PRO A 15 2.38 3.06 6.01
N ILE A 16 3.20 2.02 5.83
CA ILE A 16 4.26 1.98 4.81
C ILE A 16 3.63 1.96 3.41
N ILE A 17 2.60 1.13 3.20
CA ILE A 17 1.90 1.04 1.92
C ILE A 17 1.17 2.34 1.61
N ILE A 18 0.49 2.97 2.58
CA ILE A 18 -0.20 4.25 2.39
C ILE A 18 0.78 5.34 1.95
N ASP A 19 1.93 5.47 2.62
CA ASP A 19 2.93 6.48 2.27
C ASP A 19 3.52 6.29 0.88
N GLY A 20 3.71 5.03 0.45
CA GLY A 20 4.17 4.79 -0.91
C GLY A 20 3.09 4.93 -1.97
N LEU A 21 1.81 4.64 -1.66
CA LEU A 21 0.68 4.95 -2.57
C LEU A 21 0.54 6.45 -2.79
N ARG A 22 0.75 7.30 -1.77
CA ARG A 22 0.80 8.77 -1.94
C ARG A 22 1.84 9.20 -2.96
N ARG A 23 3.01 8.55 -2.98
CA ARG A 23 4.06 8.81 -4.00
C ARG A 23 3.65 8.37 -5.41
N LEU A 24 2.62 7.54 -5.55
CA LEU A 24 2.07 7.07 -6.82
C LEU A 24 0.79 7.82 -7.25
N GLU A 25 0.34 8.84 -6.53
CA GLU A 25 -0.87 9.61 -6.88
C GLU A 25 -0.81 10.21 -8.30
N TYR A 26 0.38 10.53 -8.80
CA TYR A 26 0.57 10.98 -10.19
C TYR A 26 0.15 9.93 -11.25
N ARG A 27 0.12 8.64 -10.89
CA ARG A 27 -0.38 7.55 -11.75
C ARG A 27 -1.90 7.43 -11.67
N GLY A 28 -2.48 7.65 -10.49
CA GLY A 28 -3.91 7.54 -10.22
C GLY A 28 -4.26 8.06 -8.83
N TYR A 29 -5.24 8.95 -8.75
CA TYR A 29 -5.66 9.65 -7.52
C TYR A 29 -7.14 9.43 -7.17
N ASP A 30 -7.90 8.77 -8.04
CA ASP A 30 -9.35 8.62 -7.91
C ASP A 30 -9.75 7.65 -6.80
N SER A 31 -8.99 6.55 -6.65
CA SER A 31 -9.21 5.57 -5.59
C SER A 31 -7.93 4.78 -5.27
N ALA A 32 -7.88 4.23 -4.06
CA ALA A 32 -6.83 3.32 -3.61
C ALA A 32 -7.42 2.23 -2.70
N GLY A 33 -6.81 1.04 -2.72
CA GLY A 33 -7.17 -0.07 -1.84
C GLY A 33 -5.91 -0.77 -1.34
N ILE A 34 -5.97 -1.29 -0.11
CA ILE A 34 -4.88 -2.07 0.49
C ILE A 34 -5.44 -3.35 1.12
N ALA A 35 -4.62 -4.39 1.12
CA ALA A 35 -4.86 -5.62 1.88
C ALA A 35 -3.61 -5.88 2.73
N VAL A 36 -3.83 -6.19 4.00
CA VAL A 36 -2.76 -6.51 4.95
C VAL A 36 -3.07 -7.88 5.53
N HIS A 37 -2.03 -8.70 5.67
CA HIS A 37 -2.11 -10.00 6.30
C HIS A 37 -1.38 -9.95 7.63
N ASP A 38 -2.10 -10.14 8.74
CA ASP A 38 -1.55 -10.04 10.09
C ASP A 38 -0.76 -11.29 10.53
N GLY A 39 -0.63 -12.30 9.64
CA GLY A 39 0.17 -13.49 9.90
C GLY A 39 -0.41 -14.46 10.94
N THR A 40 -1.57 -14.15 11.52
CA THR A 40 -2.32 -15.06 12.38
C THR A 40 -3.19 -15.97 11.50
N ALA A 41 -2.82 -17.25 11.41
CA ALA A 41 -3.63 -18.30 10.80
C ALA A 41 -4.56 -18.94 11.83
#